data_AF-B4IP78-F1
#
_entry.id   AF-B4IP78-F1
#
_cell.length_a   1.000
_cell.length_b   1.000
_cell.length_c   1.000
_cell.angle_alpha   90.00
_cell.angle_beta   90.00
_cell.angle_gamma   90.00
#
_symmetry.space_group_name_H-M   'P 1'
#
loop_
_entity.id
_entity.type
_entity.pdbx_description
1 polymer ?
#
loop_
_entity_poly.entity_id
_entity_poly.type
_entity_poly.pdbx_seq_one_letter_code
_entity_poly.pdbx_strand_id
1 'polypeptide(L)'
;MDTIGDRLRIQDAVRVGQVKYAMDLATRIYPRLFETDNYVFFHMQQLRLIEMIRDQKMEKALKFAQSKAGVFSKVDPRHYHEVERTMGLLTFDRPEYSPYGELMYYSYRQKVAGEINAAMLRCHEDEGKSKEEPMEPRMMFLIKLILWAQAKLDREGFTDFHKLDLGHADFEEEFRRSFQGF
;
A
#
# COMPACT_ATOMS: atom_id res chain seq x y z
N MET A 1 15.25 8.63 -0.55
CA MET A 1 14.09 8.85 -1.44
C MET A 1 13.04 9.57 -0.62
N ASP A 2 12.57 10.73 -1.06
CA ASP A 2 11.46 11.42 -0.40
C ASP A 2 10.14 10.76 -0.82
N THR A 3 9.66 9.83 0.01
CA THR A 3 8.49 9.00 -0.27
C THR A 3 7.21 9.83 -0.38
N ILE A 4 7.19 11.04 0.19
CA ILE A 4 6.06 11.97 0.07
C ILE A 4 6.09 12.65 -1.31
N GLY A 5 7.26 13.17 -1.71
CA GLY A 5 7.44 13.79 -3.02
C GLY A 5 7.12 12.85 -4.18
N ASP A 6 7.57 11.59 -4.10
CA ASP A 6 7.29 10.58 -5.12
C ASP A 6 5.80 10.22 -5.20
N ARG A 7 5.12 10.04 -4.06
CA ARG A 7 3.67 9.79 -4.02
C ARG A 7 2.86 10.95 -4.58
N LEU A 8 3.25 12.18 -4.27
CA LEU A 8 2.60 13.38 -4.79
C LEU A 8 2.74 13.43 -6.32
N ARG A 9 3.94 13.15 -6.85
CA ARG A 9 4.19 13.13 -8.29
C ARG A 9 3.33 12.09 -9.02
N ILE A 10 3.16 10.90 -8.44
CA ILE A 10 2.28 9.86 -9.00
C ILE A 10 0.81 10.32 -8.98
N GLN A 11 0.32 10.86 -7.86
CA GLN A 11 -1.05 11.36 -7.77
C GLN A 11 -1.33 12.48 -8.77
N ASP A 12 -0.43 13.44 -8.90
CA ASP A 12 -0.60 14.57 -9.81
C ASP A 12 -0.61 14.09 -11.26
N ALA A 13 0.26 13.14 -11.62
CA ALA A 13 0.22 12.48 -12.92
C ALA A 13 -1.15 11.83 -13.21
N VAL A 14 -1.77 11.17 -12.23
CA VAL A 14 -3.14 10.62 -12.37
C VAL A 14 -4.17 11.74 -12.57
N ARG A 15 -4.12 12.82 -11.76
CA ARG A 15 -5.06 13.94 -11.84
C ARG A 15 -5.03 14.65 -13.20
N VAL A 16 -3.86 14.77 -13.81
CA VAL A 16 -3.70 15.38 -15.14
C VAL A 16 -3.92 14.40 -16.30
N GLY A 17 -4.20 13.12 -16.03
CA GLY A 17 -4.48 12.11 -17.05
C GLY A 17 -3.24 11.41 -17.64
N GLN A 18 -2.05 11.63 -17.07
CA GLN A 18 -0.81 10.94 -17.45
C GLN A 18 -0.71 9.53 -16.81
N VAL A 19 -1.76 8.72 -16.98
CA VAL A 19 -1.94 7.47 -16.23
C VAL A 19 -0.87 6.43 -16.51
N LYS A 20 -0.45 6.29 -17.79
CA LYS A 20 0.64 5.35 -18.13
C LYS A 20 1.93 5.71 -17.40
N TYR A 21 2.30 6.99 -17.41
CA TYR A 21 3.48 7.48 -16.69
C TYR A 21 3.35 7.24 -15.18
N ALA A 22 2.18 7.51 -14.61
CA ALA A 22 1.92 7.25 -13.20
C ALA A 22 2.08 5.76 -12.85
N MET A 23 1.56 4.85 -13.67
CA MET A 23 1.71 3.40 -13.47
C MET A 23 3.17 2.96 -13.59
N ASP A 24 3.88 3.38 -14.63
CA ASP A 24 5.29 3.02 -14.82
C ASP A 24 6.16 3.51 -13.65
N LEU A 25 5.89 4.73 -13.18
CA LEU A 25 6.55 5.31 -12.01
C LEU A 25 6.20 4.56 -10.73
N ALA A 26 4.91 4.25 -10.51
CA ALA A 26 4.45 3.54 -9.34
C ALA A 26 5.04 2.13 -9.25
N THR A 27 5.07 1.36 -10.35
CA THR A 27 5.71 0.04 -10.37
C THR A 27 7.21 0.11 -10.11
N ARG A 28 7.88 1.16 -10.58
CA ARG A 28 9.31 1.34 -10.34
C ARG A 28 9.63 1.64 -8.87
N ILE A 29 8.79 2.41 -8.19
CA ILE A 29 9.01 2.83 -6.80
C ILE A 29 8.44 1.79 -5.81
N TYR A 30 7.29 1.20 -6.15
CA TYR A 30 6.55 0.22 -5.37
C TYR A 30 6.31 -1.04 -6.20
N PRO A 31 7.32 -1.93 -6.36
CA PRO A 31 7.22 -3.09 -7.25
C PRO A 31 6.05 -4.02 -6.95
N ARG A 32 5.63 -4.10 -5.69
CA ARG A 32 4.56 -4.99 -5.21
C ARG A 32 3.18 -4.34 -5.17
N LEU A 33 3.07 -3.05 -5.51
CA LEU A 33 1.82 -2.27 -5.39
C LEU A 33 0.62 -2.95 -6.06
N PHE A 34 0.82 -3.42 -7.28
CA PHE A 34 -0.23 -4.04 -8.09
C PHE A 34 -0.33 -5.56 -7.89
N GLU A 35 0.58 -6.17 -7.13
CA GLU A 35 0.50 -7.58 -6.73
C GLU A 35 -0.40 -7.74 -5.50
N THR A 36 -0.33 -6.76 -4.59
CA THR A 36 -1.11 -6.76 -3.34
C THR A 36 -2.53 -6.25 -3.55
N ASP A 37 -2.76 -5.33 -4.49
CA ASP A 37 -4.05 -4.70 -4.72
C ASP A 37 -4.49 -4.79 -6.20
N ASN A 38 -5.17 -5.89 -6.53
CA ASN A 38 -5.72 -6.13 -7.87
C ASN A 38 -6.78 -5.09 -8.27
N TYR A 39 -7.46 -4.47 -7.31
CA TYR A 39 -8.55 -3.51 -7.61
C TYR A 39 -7.98 -2.15 -8.01
N VAL A 40 -6.93 -1.68 -7.33
CA VAL A 40 -6.21 -0.46 -7.73
C VAL A 40 -5.58 -0.61 -9.11
N PHE A 41 -5.00 -1.77 -9.42
CA PHE A 41 -4.50 -2.06 -10.76
C PHE A 41 -5.61 -1.97 -11.81
N PHE A 42 -6.77 -2.58 -11.52
CA PHE A 42 -7.94 -2.54 -12.38
C PHE A 42 -8.41 -1.10 -12.66
N HIS A 43 -8.63 -0.29 -11.62
CA HIS A 43 -9.07 1.10 -11.77
C HIS A 43 -8.05 1.98 -12.50
N MET A 44 -6.75 1.80 -12.25
CA MET A 44 -5.70 2.50 -12.99
C MET A 44 -5.77 2.19 -14.49
N GLN A 45 -5.99 0.93 -14.85
CA GLN A 45 -6.07 0.54 -16.24
C GLN A 45 -7.40 0.94 -16.89
N GLN A 46 -8.50 0.92 -16.15
CA GLN A 46 -9.79 1.45 -16.57
C GLN A 46 -9.68 2.95 -16.86
N LEU A 47 -9.08 3.72 -15.95
CA LEU A 47 -8.82 5.15 -16.18
C LEU A 47 -7.91 5.36 -17.39
N ARG A 48 -6.87 4.55 -17.55
CA ARG A 48 -6.00 4.60 -18.74
C ARG A 48 -6.79 4.38 -20.04
N LEU A 49 -7.75 3.45 -20.08
CA LEU A 49 -8.62 3.27 -21.24
C LEU A 49 -9.49 4.53 -21.46
N ILE A 50 -10.09 5.08 -20.40
CA ILE A 50 -10.89 6.31 -20.46
C ILE A 50 -10.06 7.50 -20.99
N GLU A 51 -8.80 7.64 -20.59
CA GLU A 51 -7.90 8.67 -21.15
C GLU A 51 -7.64 8.47 -22.64
N MET A 52 -7.48 7.23 -23.12
CA MET A 52 -7.34 6.97 -24.55
C MET A 52 -8.60 7.32 -25.33
N ILE A 53 -9.78 7.06 -24.75
CA ILE A 53 -11.08 7.43 -25.31
C ILE A 53 -11.21 8.96 -25.37
N ARG A 54 -10.87 9.66 -24.28
CA ARG A 54 -10.90 11.13 -24.21
C ARG A 54 -10.00 11.79 -25.26
N ASP A 55 -8.84 11.20 -25.52
CA ASP A 55 -7.90 11.66 -26.54
C ASP A 55 -8.33 11.31 -28.00
N GLN A 56 -9.52 10.75 -28.20
CA GLN A 56 -10.03 10.27 -29.50
C GLN A 56 -9.10 9.24 -30.19
N LYS A 57 -8.29 8.51 -29.41
CA LYS A 57 -7.36 7.49 -29.92
C LYS A 57 -8.06 6.14 -30.02
N MET A 58 -9.15 6.08 -30.79
CA MET A 58 -10.08 4.95 -30.81
C MET A 58 -9.40 3.61 -31.13
N GLU A 59 -8.54 3.57 -32.15
CA GLU A 59 -7.79 2.35 -32.49
C GLU A 59 -6.90 1.85 -31.35
N LYS A 60 -6.24 2.78 -30.63
CA LYS A 60 -5.36 2.43 -29.51
C LYS A 60 -6.19 1.93 -28.33
N ALA A 61 -7.31 2.59 -28.05
CA ALA A 61 -8.25 2.18 -27.00
C ALA A 61 -8.81 0.78 -27.28
N LEU A 62 -9.23 0.51 -28.52
CA LEU A 62 -9.77 -0.79 -28.92
C LEU A 62 -8.71 -1.90 -28.85
N LYS A 63 -7.51 -1.67 -29.39
CA LYS A 63 -6.38 -2.61 -29.27
C LYS A 63 -6.02 -2.87 -27.81
N PHE A 64 -6.06 -1.85 -26.96
CA PHE A 64 -5.78 -1.96 -25.54
C PHE A 64 -6.82 -2.83 -24.83
N ALA A 65 -8.11 -2.62 -25.12
CA ALA A 65 -9.20 -3.40 -24.55
C ALA A 65 -9.21 -4.87 -25.02
N GLN A 66 -8.86 -5.12 -26.28
CA GLN A 66 -8.88 -6.47 -26.90
C GLN A 66 -7.63 -7.31 -26.65
N SER A 67 -6.60 -6.76 -25.98
CA SER A 67 -5.37 -7.48 -25.66
C SER A 67 -5.65 -8.84 -24.99
N LYS A 68 -5.00 -9.92 -25.46
CA LYS A 68 -5.13 -11.29 -24.87
C LYS A 68 -4.59 -11.37 -23.43
N ALA A 69 -3.60 -10.55 -23.08
CA ALA A 69 -3.16 -10.32 -21.70
C ALA A 69 -3.96 -9.16 -21.08
N GLY A 70 -5.25 -9.10 -21.40
CA GLY A 70 -6.07 -7.90 -21.31
C GLY A 70 -6.15 -7.35 -19.91
N VAL A 71 -6.31 -6.04 -19.85
CA VAL A 71 -6.58 -5.24 -18.65
C VAL A 71 -7.63 -5.89 -17.76
N PHE A 72 -8.66 -6.46 -18.39
CA PHE A 72 -9.83 -6.99 -17.72
C PHE A 72 -9.81 -8.52 -17.55
N SER A 73 -8.74 -9.20 -17.99
CA SER A 73 -8.69 -10.68 -18.00
C SER A 73 -8.67 -11.31 -16.60
N LYS A 74 -8.21 -10.57 -15.59
CA LYS A 74 -8.14 -11.00 -14.18
C LYS A 74 -9.19 -10.33 -13.29
N VAL A 75 -10.16 -9.65 -13.88
CA VAL A 75 -11.19 -8.94 -13.12
C VAL A 75 -12.16 -9.96 -12.52
N ASP A 76 -12.42 -9.82 -11.22
CA ASP A 76 -13.41 -10.63 -10.51
C ASP A 76 -14.81 -10.39 -11.15
N PRO A 77 -15.61 -11.44 -11.38
CA PRO A 77 -16.95 -11.34 -11.96
C PRO A 77 -17.86 -10.28 -11.32
N ARG A 78 -17.67 -9.98 -10.03
CA ARG A 78 -18.43 -8.94 -9.31
C ARG A 78 -18.25 -7.54 -9.91
N HIS A 79 -17.16 -7.30 -10.65
CA HIS A 79 -16.84 -6.00 -11.26
C HIS A 79 -17.08 -5.98 -12.77
N TYR A 80 -17.67 -7.02 -13.38
CA TYR A 80 -17.93 -7.04 -14.82
C TYR A 80 -18.81 -5.88 -15.28
N HIS A 81 -19.77 -5.46 -14.46
CA HIS A 81 -20.58 -4.29 -14.75
C HIS A 81 -19.74 -3.01 -14.90
N GLU A 82 -18.64 -2.85 -14.15
CA GLU A 82 -17.75 -1.71 -14.32
C GLU A 82 -16.94 -1.79 -15.63
N VAL A 83 -16.53 -3.00 -16.01
CA VAL A 83 -15.90 -3.26 -17.31
C VAL A 83 -16.86 -2.92 -18.45
N GLU A 84 -18.09 -3.41 -18.39
CA GLU A 84 -19.13 -3.18 -19.41
C GLU A 84 -19.42 -1.69 -19.59
N ARG A 85 -19.57 -0.93 -18.50
CA ARG A 85 -19.76 0.53 -18.56
C ARG A 85 -18.59 1.24 -19.24
N THR A 86 -17.36 0.83 -18.90
CA THR A 86 -16.16 1.41 -19.51
C THR A 86 -16.06 1.07 -21.00
N MET A 87 -16.35 -0.18 -21.37
CA MET A 87 -16.37 -0.62 -22.76
C MET A 87 -17.51 0.04 -23.53
N GLY A 88 -18.64 0.31 -22.88
CA GLY A 88 -19.76 1.04 -23.45
C GLY A 88 -19.38 2.45 -23.92
N LEU A 89 -18.41 3.12 -23.27
CA LEU A 89 -17.90 4.40 -23.76
C LEU A 89 -17.34 4.33 -25.19
N LEU A 90 -16.83 3.17 -25.62
CA LEU A 90 -16.31 2.96 -26.97
C LEU A 90 -17.43 2.94 -28.04
N THR A 91 -18.69 2.78 -27.65
CA THR A 91 -19.80 2.66 -28.61
C THR A 91 -20.47 4.01 -28.93
N PHE A 92 -19.98 5.12 -28.37
CA PHE A 92 -20.56 6.45 -28.56
C PHE A 92 -19.56 7.39 -29.23
N ASP A 93 -20.05 8.19 -30.19
CA ASP A 93 -19.23 9.23 -30.84
C ASP A 93 -18.85 10.35 -29.86
N ARG A 94 -19.73 10.61 -28.87
CA ARG A 94 -19.52 11.58 -27.78
C ARG A 94 -19.69 10.88 -26.42
N PRO A 95 -18.68 10.17 -25.93
CA PRO A 95 -18.81 9.32 -24.75
C PRO A 95 -19.14 10.11 -23.48
N GLU A 96 -18.84 11.41 -23.43
CA GLU A 96 -19.16 12.30 -22.30
C GLU A 96 -20.67 12.55 -22.12
N TYR A 97 -21.49 12.35 -23.16
CA TYR A 97 -22.96 12.43 -23.09
C TYR A 97 -23.63 11.05 -23.05
N SER A 98 -22.84 9.98 -22.94
CA SER A 98 -23.37 8.63 -22.80
C SER A 98 -23.97 8.41 -21.40
N PRO A 99 -24.74 7.33 -21.19
CA PRO A 99 -25.18 6.91 -19.86
C PRO A 99 -24.05 6.61 -18.87
N TYR A 100 -22.79 6.57 -19.34
CA TYR A 100 -21.59 6.31 -18.56
C TYR A 100 -20.65 7.52 -18.51
N GLY A 101 -21.13 8.70 -18.95
CA GLY A 101 -20.34 9.93 -19.07
C GLY A 101 -19.70 10.38 -17.76
N GLU A 102 -20.25 9.98 -16.61
CA GLU A 102 -19.67 10.24 -15.30
C GLU A 102 -18.26 9.66 -15.11
N LEU A 103 -17.93 8.56 -15.80
CA LEU A 103 -16.57 7.99 -15.81
C LEU A 103 -15.56 8.92 -16.49
N MET A 104 -16.03 9.84 -17.33
CA MET A 104 -15.20 10.84 -18.00
C MET A 104 -15.03 12.14 -17.19
N TYR A 105 -15.66 12.26 -16.02
CA TYR A 105 -15.51 13.47 -15.22
C TYR A 105 -14.18 13.52 -14.48
N TYR A 106 -13.73 14.74 -14.17
CA TYR A 106 -12.51 14.95 -13.39
C TYR A 106 -12.57 14.28 -12.01
N SER A 107 -13.77 14.19 -11.42
CA SER A 107 -14.00 13.48 -10.16
C SER A 107 -13.55 12.02 -10.21
N TYR A 108 -13.66 11.35 -11.37
CA TYR A 108 -13.19 9.98 -11.53
C TYR A 108 -11.65 9.91 -11.41
N ARG A 109 -10.91 10.85 -12.00
CA ARG A 109 -9.45 10.95 -11.81
C ARG A 109 -9.08 11.17 -10.35
N GLN A 110 -9.84 12.02 -9.64
CA GLN A 110 -9.59 12.27 -8.22
C GLN A 110 -9.82 11.03 -7.36
N LYS A 111 -10.88 10.26 -7.65
CA LYS A 111 -11.17 8.98 -6.98
C LYS A 111 -9.99 8.02 -7.14
N VAL A 112 -9.57 7.77 -8.38
CA VAL A 112 -8.47 6.84 -8.69
C VAL A 112 -7.14 7.33 -8.11
N ALA A 113 -6.88 8.64 -8.11
CA ALA A 113 -5.71 9.23 -7.46
C ALA A 113 -5.71 9.01 -5.94
N GLY A 114 -6.87 9.05 -5.30
CA GLY A 114 -7.03 8.72 -3.87
C GLY A 114 -6.79 7.24 -3.58
N GLU A 115 -7.30 6.35 -4.43
CA GLU A 115 -7.13 4.90 -4.30
C GLU A 115 -5.66 4.47 -4.43
N ILE A 116 -4.96 4.93 -5.47
CA ILE A 116 -3.52 4.64 -5.63
C ILE A 116 -2.71 5.25 -4.50
N ASN A 117 -3.08 6.43 -3.99
CA ASN A 117 -2.42 7.01 -2.83
C ASN A 117 -2.54 6.14 -1.58
N ALA A 118 -3.75 5.66 -1.31
CA ALA A 118 -4.00 4.76 -0.18
C ALA A 118 -3.26 3.43 -0.35
N ALA A 119 -3.17 2.91 -1.57
CA ALA A 119 -2.42 1.69 -1.87
C ALA A 119 -0.92 1.86 -1.68
N MET A 120 -0.34 2.99 -2.11
CA MET A 120 1.08 3.30 -1.88
C MET A 120 1.40 3.43 -0.38
N LEU A 121 0.48 4.00 0.42
CA LEU A 121 0.62 4.04 1.88
C LEU A 121 0.66 2.63 2.48
N ARG A 122 -0.28 1.76 2.12
CA ARG A 122 -0.31 0.36 2.58
C ARG A 122 0.95 -0.40 2.17
N CYS A 123 1.39 -0.24 0.93
CA CYS A 123 2.61 -0.87 0.43
C CYS A 123 3.84 -0.44 1.24
N HIS A 124 3.93 0.85 1.58
CA HIS A 124 5.00 1.38 2.42
C HIS A 124 4.93 0.86 3.87
N GLU A 125 3.73 0.75 4.44
CA GLU A 125 3.55 0.16 5.78
C GLU A 125 3.95 -1.33 5.80
N ASP A 126 3.63 -2.09 4.77
CA ASP A 126 3.96 -3.52 4.70
C ASP A 126 5.46 -3.76 4.47
N GLU A 127 6.13 -2.90 3.71
CA GLU A 127 7.60 -2.88 3.62
C GLU A 127 8.25 -2.40 4.94
N GLY A 128 7.61 -1.46 5.63
CA GLY A 128 8.02 -0.98 6.95
C GLY A 128 7.91 -2.06 8.02
N LYS A 129 6.81 -2.82 8.08
CA LYS A 129 6.62 -3.94 9.03
C LYS A 129 7.67 -5.05 8.90
N SER A 130 8.33 -5.16 7.75
CA SER A 130 9.41 -6.13 7.53
C SER A 130 10.82 -5.56 7.81
N LYS A 131 10.97 -4.24 7.97
CA LYS A 131 12.24 -3.57 8.33
C LYS A 131 12.25 -2.95 9.73
N GLU A 132 11.09 -2.63 10.27
CA GLU A 132 10.88 -2.05 11.58
C GLU A 132 10.03 -3.03 12.39
N GLU A 133 10.69 -4.02 13.00
CA GLU A 133 10.24 -4.37 14.33
C GLU A 133 10.70 -3.21 15.22
N PRO A 134 9.80 -2.33 15.73
CA PRO A 134 10.19 -1.56 16.88
C PRO A 134 10.44 -2.60 17.97
N MET A 135 11.68 -2.76 18.42
CA MET A 135 11.98 -3.68 19.51
C MET A 135 11.36 -3.24 20.85
N GLU A 136 10.65 -2.11 20.88
CA GLU A 136 10.04 -1.53 22.08
C GLU A 136 8.91 -2.36 22.72
N PRO A 137 7.95 -2.97 22.00
CA PRO A 137 6.91 -3.80 22.62
C PRO A 137 7.46 -5.13 23.15
N ARG A 138 8.49 -5.70 22.48
CA ARG A 138 9.14 -6.95 22.90
C ARG A 138 10.07 -6.73 24.07
N MET A 139 10.84 -5.65 24.08
CA MET A 139 11.71 -5.29 25.20
C MET A 139 10.90 -5.05 26.47
N MET A 140 9.80 -4.28 26.39
CA MET A 140 8.90 -4.09 27.53
C MET A 140 8.27 -5.39 28.01
N PHE A 141 7.91 -6.29 27.10
CA PHE A 141 7.38 -7.60 27.47
C PHE A 141 8.44 -8.45 28.19
N LEU A 142 9.67 -8.49 27.69
CA LEU A 142 10.79 -9.21 28.30
C LEU A 142 11.12 -8.64 29.69
N ILE A 143 11.17 -7.32 29.84
CA ILE A 143 11.38 -6.65 31.14
C ILE A 143 10.26 -7.04 32.12
N LYS A 144 9.00 -7.01 31.70
CA LYS A 144 7.86 -7.43 32.54
C LYS A 144 7.95 -8.90 32.94
N LEU A 145 8.39 -9.77 32.03
CA LEU A 145 8.57 -11.20 32.31
C LEU A 145 9.69 -11.43 33.34
N ILE A 146 10.82 -10.74 33.20
CA ILE A 146 11.95 -10.80 34.15
C ILE A 146 11.48 -10.32 35.53
N LEU A 147 10.85 -9.15 35.62
CA LEU A 147 10.36 -8.61 36.89
C LEU A 147 9.32 -9.55 37.55
N TRP A 148 8.43 -10.14 36.76
CA TRP A 148 7.45 -11.11 37.27
C TRP A 148 8.13 -12.38 37.80
N ALA A 149 9.11 -12.93 37.07
CA ALA A 149 9.85 -14.12 37.50
C ALA A 149 10.62 -13.86 38.80
N GLN A 150 11.30 -12.72 38.93
CA GLN A 150 11.98 -12.30 40.15
C GLN A 150 11.00 -12.19 41.33
N ALA A 151 9.85 -11.54 41.13
CA ALA A 151 8.84 -11.41 42.17
C ALA A 151 8.20 -12.75 42.56
N LYS A 152 8.11 -13.71 41.63
CA LYS A 152 7.63 -15.06 41.92
C LYS A 152 8.63 -15.85 42.76
N LEU A 153 9.92 -15.79 42.40
CA LEU A 153 10.99 -16.45 43.16
C LEU A 153 11.11 -15.87 44.58
N ASP A 154 11.00 -14.53 44.72
CA ASP A 154 10.96 -13.85 46.02
C ASP A 154 9.80 -14.37 46.89
N ARG A 155 8.61 -14.58 46.30
CA ARG A 155 7.43 -15.12 47.02
C ARG A 155 7.58 -16.57 47.43
N GLU A 156 8.27 -17.37 46.62
CA GLU A 156 8.52 -18.79 46.90
C GLU A 156 9.73 -19.00 47.83
N GLY A 157 10.41 -17.92 48.25
CA GLY A 157 11.50 -17.94 49.22
C GLY A 157 12.86 -18.35 48.65
N PHE A 158 13.00 -18.36 47.32
CA PHE A 158 14.28 -18.57 46.67
C PHE A 158 15.09 -17.28 46.72
N THR A 159 16.33 -17.34 47.21
CA THR A 159 17.25 -16.19 47.28
C THR A 159 18.50 -16.36 46.42
N ASP A 160 18.66 -17.53 45.79
CA ASP A 160 19.82 -17.88 44.97
C ASP A 160 19.55 -17.60 43.49
N PHE A 161 19.32 -16.33 43.16
CA PHE A 161 19.22 -15.87 41.78
C PHE A 161 19.69 -14.42 41.64
N HIS A 162 20.22 -14.08 40.46
CA HIS A 162 20.65 -12.72 40.17
C HIS A 162 19.43 -11.83 39.87
N LYS A 163 19.28 -10.73 40.62
CA LYS A 163 18.15 -9.82 40.51
C LYS A 163 18.55 -8.59 39.70
N LEU A 164 17.86 -8.35 38.59
CA LEU A 164 18.00 -7.16 37.77
C LEU A 164 17.41 -5.95 38.51
N ASP A 165 18.25 -4.95 38.78
CA ASP A 165 17.83 -3.67 39.38
C ASP A 165 17.71 -2.57 38.32
N LEU A 166 16.47 -2.28 37.92
CA LEU A 166 16.17 -1.22 36.95
C LEU A 166 16.27 0.20 37.54
N GLY A 167 16.46 0.33 38.85
CA GLY A 167 16.66 1.61 39.54
C GLY A 167 18.13 2.04 39.65
N HIS A 168 19.06 1.24 39.12
CA HIS A 168 20.48 1.54 39.14
C HIS A 168 20.79 2.84 38.37
N ALA A 169 21.72 3.65 38.89
CA ALA A 169 22.04 4.97 38.34
C ALA A 169 22.61 4.91 36.91
N ASP A 170 23.24 3.78 36.55
CA ASP A 170 23.67 3.46 35.20
C ASP A 170 23.00 2.14 34.76
N PHE A 171 22.01 2.25 33.88
CA PHE A 171 21.26 1.11 33.36
C PHE A 171 22.11 0.20 32.47
N GLU A 172 23.03 0.76 31.67
CA GLU A 172 23.87 -0.04 30.76
C GLU A 172 24.89 -0.88 31.54
N GLU A 173 25.42 -0.35 32.63
CA GLU A 173 26.34 -1.07 33.51
C GLU A 173 25.65 -2.25 34.21
N GLU A 174 24.44 -2.04 34.74
CA GLU A 174 23.68 -3.10 35.41
C GLU A 174 23.26 -4.20 34.43
N PHE A 175 22.88 -3.82 33.20
CA PHE A 175 22.57 -4.78 32.16
C PHE A 175 23.82 -5.59 31.78
N ARG A 176 24.97 -4.94 31.60
CA ARG A 176 26.24 -5.62 31.30
C ARG A 176 26.64 -6.58 32.41
N ARG A 177 26.46 -6.20 33.68
CA ARG A 177 26.75 -7.05 34.85
C ARG A 177 25.82 -8.26 34.94
N SER A 178 24.53 -8.05 34.68
CA SER A 178 23.50 -9.08 34.84
C SER A 178 23.52 -10.16 33.75
N PHE A 179 24.05 -9.84 32.57
CA PHE A 179 24.10 -10.74 31.42
C PHE A 179 25.51 -11.20 31.03
N GLN A 180 26.54 -10.88 31.84
CA GLN A 180 27.94 -11.23 31.57
C GLN A 180 28.30 -12.72 31.65
N GLY A 181 27.32 -13.59 31.98
CA GLY A 181 27.49 -15.04 32.11
C GLY A 181 26.61 -15.88 31.17
N PHE A 182 25.95 -15.26 30.19
CA PHE A 182 25.21 -15.95 29.11
C PHE A 182 25.94 -15.83 27.77
#